data_AF-A0A7V9K3Z4-F1
#
_entry.id   AF-A0A7V9K3Z4-F1
#
_cell.length_a   1.000
_cell.length_b   1.000
_cell.length_c   1.000
_cell.angle_alpha   90.00
_cell.angle_beta   90.00
_cell.angle_gamma   90.00
#
_symmetry.space_group_name_H-M   'P 1'
#
loop_
_entity.id
_entity.type
_entity.pdbx_description
1 polymer ?
#
loop_
_entity_poly.entity_id
_entity_poly.type
_entity_poly.pdbx_seq_one_letter_code
_entity_poly.pdbx_strand_id
1 'polypeptide(L)'
;MIGLTVDQRLLRAADLFARGHLRKQVKDPELRTALTPDYTIGCKRILKSNDWYPALQKDNVEVLHSGVTEVRGNKVVDADGEEREVDAIIFGTGFHVEDMPVASYVRTRRGQTLEDKWEGSPQAYLGIAISDCPNFFMLTGPNSGQGHTSMVFMIESQIEQVKLALDARDANGGGTIEVHPGAEKAWNAKLQKRTETTVWTQGGCSSWYLDRNGKNSILWPDWTWRFRMRCKRFVANHWIARPGKRAPAEPEPAKAAA
;
A
#
# COMPACT_ATOMS: atom_id res chain seq x y z
N MET A 1 -1.63 0.56 15.37
CA MET A 1 -2.47 1.56 16.05
C MET A 1 -3.88 1.39 15.48
N ILE A 2 -4.56 0.28 15.77
CA ILE A 2 -5.92 0.02 15.21
C ILE A 2 -6.97 0.92 15.84
N GLY A 3 -6.71 1.41 17.07
CA GLY A 3 -7.67 2.25 17.79
C GLY A 3 -8.16 3.45 16.98
N LEU A 4 -7.29 4.07 16.17
CA LEU A 4 -7.65 5.22 15.33
C LEU A 4 -8.22 4.86 13.96
N THR A 5 -8.37 3.57 13.62
CA THR A 5 -8.94 3.16 12.32
C THR A 5 -10.23 2.36 12.47
N VAL A 6 -10.62 2.02 13.70
CA VAL A 6 -11.80 1.17 14.01
C VAL A 6 -12.65 1.75 15.15
N ASP A 7 -12.05 2.43 16.14
CA ASP A 7 -12.82 2.98 17.26
C ASP A 7 -13.39 4.36 16.93
N GLN A 8 -14.70 4.38 16.68
CA GLN A 8 -15.47 5.60 16.37
C GLN A 8 -15.37 6.68 17.45
N ARG A 9 -15.16 6.33 18.72
CA ARG A 9 -15.04 7.31 19.81
C ARG A 9 -13.67 8.00 19.78
N LEU A 10 -12.61 7.22 19.55
CA LEU A 10 -11.25 7.77 19.38
C LEU A 10 -11.17 8.64 18.12
N LEU A 11 -11.84 8.24 17.04
CA LEU A 11 -11.97 9.02 15.82
C LEU A 11 -12.65 10.37 16.07
N ARG A 12 -13.78 10.40 16.78
CA ARG A 12 -14.46 11.66 17.13
C ARG A 12 -13.59 12.59 17.98
N ALA A 13 -12.90 12.05 18.99
CA ALA A 13 -12.00 12.85 19.82
C ALA A 13 -10.83 13.44 19.00
N ALA A 14 -10.26 12.64 18.08
CA ALA A 14 -9.22 13.08 17.19
C ALA A 14 -9.71 14.15 16.18
N ASP A 15 -10.92 13.99 15.65
CA ASP A 15 -11.56 14.97 14.76
C ASP A 15 -11.78 16.31 15.48
N LEU A 16 -12.31 16.28 16.70
CA LEU A 16 -12.47 17.49 17.53
C LEU A 16 -11.13 18.21 17.77
N PHE A 17 -10.08 17.45 18.09
CA PHE A 17 -8.74 18.01 18.26
C PHE A 17 -8.20 18.62 16.96
N ALA A 18 -8.36 17.94 15.84
CA ALA A 18 -7.92 18.41 14.53
C ALA A 18 -8.67 19.69 14.09
N ARG A 19 -9.99 19.73 14.27
CA ARG A 19 -10.83 20.91 14.02
C ARG A 19 -10.45 22.09 14.92
N GLY A 20 -10.15 21.82 16.20
CA GLY A 20 -9.64 22.82 17.13
C GLY A 20 -8.28 23.38 16.70
N HIS A 21 -7.37 22.52 16.23
CA HIS A 21 -6.09 22.93 15.68
C HIS A 21 -6.24 23.79 14.42
N LEU A 22 -7.09 23.37 13.47
CA LEU A 22 -7.41 24.15 12.28
C LEU A 22 -7.98 25.52 12.64
N ARG A 23 -8.93 25.58 13.58
CA ARG A 23 -9.52 26.84 14.05
C ARG A 23 -8.49 27.78 14.69
N LYS A 24 -7.51 27.22 15.41
CA LYS A 24 -6.44 27.99 16.05
C LYS A 24 -5.43 28.54 15.02
N GLN A 25 -5.13 27.77 13.98
CA GLN A 25 -4.12 28.11 12.97
C GLN A 25 -4.67 29.03 11.87
N VAL A 26 -5.91 28.81 11.44
CA VAL A 26 -6.53 29.53 10.32
C VAL A 26 -7.57 30.51 10.84
N LYS A 27 -7.28 31.80 10.74
CA LYS A 27 -8.14 32.87 11.30
C LYS A 27 -9.38 33.14 10.47
N ASP A 28 -9.22 33.19 9.14
CA ASP A 28 -10.29 33.43 8.19
C ASP A 28 -11.33 32.28 8.22
N PRO A 29 -12.62 32.57 8.48
CA PRO A 29 -13.68 31.56 8.48
C PRO A 29 -13.95 30.92 7.10
N GLU A 30 -13.75 31.65 6.00
CA GLU A 30 -14.00 31.13 4.65
C GLU A 30 -12.93 30.11 4.26
N LEU A 31 -11.65 30.51 4.38
CA LEU A 31 -10.53 29.59 4.19
C LEU A 31 -10.61 28.38 5.14
N ARG A 32 -11.03 28.58 6.39
CA ARG A 32 -11.23 27.46 7.33
C ARG A 32 -12.26 26.46 6.84
N THR A 33 -13.33 26.94 6.22
CA THR A 33 -14.39 26.08 5.66
C THR A 33 -13.84 25.30 4.48
N ALA A 34 -13.15 25.97 3.55
CA ALA A 34 -12.50 25.32 2.41
C ALA A 34 -11.47 24.25 2.82
N LEU A 35 -10.75 24.47 3.93
CA LEU A 35 -9.74 23.53 4.45
C LEU A 35 -10.31 22.44 5.35
N THR A 36 -11.61 22.45 5.66
CA THR A 36 -12.23 21.45 6.54
C THR A 36 -12.67 20.24 5.72
N PRO A 37 -12.08 19.04 5.94
CA PRO A 37 -12.51 17.85 5.23
C PRO A 37 -13.93 17.42 5.60
N ASP A 38 -14.64 16.87 4.63
CA ASP A 38 -15.98 16.29 4.72
C ASP A 38 -16.00 14.78 5.04
N TYR A 39 -14.82 14.16 5.14
CA TYR A 39 -14.64 12.75 5.45
C TYR A 39 -14.13 12.50 6.88
N THR A 40 -14.29 11.26 7.34
CA THR A 40 -13.84 10.86 8.69
C THR A 40 -12.32 10.93 8.82
N ILE A 41 -11.81 11.50 9.92
CA ILE A 41 -10.38 11.53 10.21
C ILE A 41 -9.75 10.13 10.13
N GLY A 42 -8.57 10.01 9.53
CA GLY A 42 -7.89 8.71 9.33
C GLY A 42 -8.39 7.89 8.13
N CYS A 43 -9.46 8.32 7.44
CA CYS A 43 -9.87 7.75 6.16
C CYS A 43 -8.78 7.92 5.10
N LYS A 44 -8.05 9.04 5.14
CA LYS A 44 -6.79 9.28 4.42
C LYS A 44 -5.61 9.37 5.38
N ARG A 45 -4.39 9.20 4.87
CA ARG A 45 -3.16 9.36 5.66
C ARG A 45 -3.06 10.80 6.18
N ILE A 46 -2.94 10.95 7.51
CA ILE A 46 -2.79 12.25 8.15
C ILE A 46 -1.39 12.80 7.86
N LEU A 47 -1.34 13.98 7.24
CA LEU A 47 -0.12 14.73 7.01
C LEU A 47 0.15 15.65 8.20
N LYS A 48 1.44 15.85 8.51
CA LYS A 48 1.89 16.71 9.61
C LYS A 48 2.79 17.78 9.02
N SER A 49 2.45 19.04 9.26
CA SER A 49 3.26 20.19 8.86
C SER A 49 3.00 21.32 9.83
N ASN A 50 4.07 22.01 10.22
CA ASN A 50 3.96 23.26 10.99
C ASN A 50 3.74 24.47 10.07
N ASP A 51 4.09 24.35 8.78
CA ASP A 51 4.21 25.46 7.85
C ASP A 51 3.04 25.55 6.87
N TRP A 52 2.25 24.48 6.73
CA TRP A 52 1.18 24.40 5.72
C TRP A 52 0.08 25.46 5.95
N TYR A 53 -0.58 25.48 7.12
CA TYR A 53 -1.63 26.47 7.39
C TYR A 53 -1.12 27.92 7.42
N PRO A 54 0.08 28.23 7.96
CA PRO A 54 0.66 29.56 7.83
C PRO A 54 0.94 29.97 6.39
N ALA A 55 1.41 29.05 5.53
CA ALA A 55 1.69 29.36 4.14
C ALA A 55 0.42 29.75 3.35
N LEU A 56 -0.71 29.09 3.62
CA LEU A 56 -1.99 29.37 2.95
C LEU A 56 -2.62 30.71 3.34
N GLN A 57 -2.09 31.41 4.34
CA GLN A 57 -2.61 32.69 4.85
C GLN A 57 -1.69 33.88 4.52
N LYS A 58 -0.66 33.68 3.71
CA LYS A 58 0.21 34.79 3.28
C LYS A 58 -0.50 35.63 2.23
N ASP A 59 -0.22 36.94 2.22
CA ASP A 59 -0.82 37.91 1.29
C ASP A 59 -0.59 37.57 -0.20
N ASN A 60 0.43 36.76 -0.50
CA ASN A 60 0.79 36.32 -1.84
C ASN A 60 0.25 34.92 -2.21
N VAL A 61 -0.72 34.39 -1.46
CA VAL A 61 -1.30 33.06 -1.68
C VAL A 61 -2.82 33.16 -1.77
N GLU A 62 -3.37 32.60 -2.84
CA GLU A 62 -4.81 32.43 -3.06
C GLU A 62 -5.14 30.92 -3.04
N VAL A 63 -6.22 30.54 -2.35
CA VAL A 63 -6.67 29.14 -2.28
C VAL A 63 -7.95 28.97 -3.08
N LEU A 64 -7.84 28.32 -4.22
CA LEU A 64 -8.95 28.00 -5.11
C LEU A 64 -9.43 26.57 -4.85
N HIS A 65 -10.75 26.42 -4.63
CA HIS A 65 -11.36 25.14 -4.27
C HIS A 65 -12.43 24.66 -5.27
N SER A 66 -12.71 25.43 -6.33
CA SER A 66 -13.58 25.04 -7.43
C SER A 66 -12.96 23.99 -8.36
N GLY A 67 -11.63 23.88 -8.35
CA GLY A 67 -10.88 22.88 -9.11
C GLY A 67 -10.49 23.36 -10.51
N VAL A 68 -9.41 22.79 -11.05
CA VAL A 68 -8.87 23.14 -12.37
C VAL A 68 -9.54 22.28 -13.45
N THR A 69 -9.98 22.89 -14.55
CA THR A 69 -10.63 22.19 -15.67
C THR A 69 -9.73 22.08 -16.90
N GLU A 70 -8.94 23.11 -17.21
CA GLU A 70 -8.10 23.15 -18.40
C GLU A 70 -6.85 24.01 -18.17
N VAL A 71 -5.78 23.70 -18.91
CA VAL A 71 -4.60 24.57 -19.07
C VAL A 71 -4.51 25.00 -20.53
N ARG A 72 -4.56 26.31 -20.79
CA ARG A 72 -4.51 26.94 -22.12
C ARG A 72 -3.24 27.77 -22.26
N GLY A 73 -2.18 27.17 -22.80
CA GLY A 73 -0.88 27.85 -22.85
C GLY A 73 -0.36 28.17 -21.45
N ASN A 74 -0.22 29.46 -21.12
CA ASN A 74 0.18 29.95 -19.79
C ASN A 74 -1.00 30.29 -18.87
N LYS A 75 -2.22 29.89 -19.22
CA LYS A 75 -3.42 30.15 -18.42
C LYS A 75 -3.97 28.88 -17.79
N VAL A 76 -4.34 28.96 -16.52
CA VAL A 76 -5.10 27.93 -15.81
C VAL A 76 -6.55 28.37 -15.74
N VAL A 77 -7.46 27.50 -16.15
CA VAL A 77 -8.91 27.73 -16.12
C VAL A 77 -9.52 26.87 -15.01
N ASP A 78 -10.23 27.50 -14.08
CA ASP A 78 -10.94 26.79 -13.02
C ASP A 78 -12.34 26.33 -13.47
N ALA A 79 -13.10 25.70 -12.56
CA ALA A 79 -14.45 25.21 -12.85
C ALA A 79 -15.51 26.32 -12.93
N ASP A 80 -15.19 27.52 -12.46
CA ASP A 80 -16.05 28.70 -12.56
C ASP A 80 -15.83 29.44 -13.89
N GLY A 81 -14.79 29.04 -14.64
CA GLY A 81 -14.41 29.60 -15.93
C GLY A 81 -13.47 30.80 -15.82
N GLU A 82 -12.94 31.09 -14.62
CA GLU A 82 -11.96 32.16 -14.44
C GLU A 82 -10.60 31.72 -14.97
N GLU A 83 -9.94 32.62 -15.70
CA GLU A 83 -8.59 32.39 -16.23
C GLU A 83 -7.56 33.12 -15.38
N ARG A 84 -6.50 32.42 -14.98
CA ARG A 84 -5.34 32.99 -14.29
C ARG A 84 -4.08 32.72 -15.09
N GLU A 85 -3.34 33.78 -15.41
CA GLU A 85 -2.02 33.65 -16.03
C GLU A 85 -0.99 33.21 -14.98
N VAL A 86 -0.15 32.25 -15.35
CA VAL A 86 0.88 31.69 -14.49
C VAL A 86 2.19 31.54 -15.27
N ASP A 87 3.30 31.78 -14.58
CA ASP A 87 4.65 31.55 -15.15
C ASP A 87 5.07 30.08 -15.02
N ALA A 88 4.50 29.35 -14.06
CA ALA A 88 4.83 27.96 -13.77
C ALA A 88 3.63 27.20 -13.19
N ILE A 89 3.56 25.90 -13.50
CA ILE A 89 2.56 24.97 -12.96
C ILE A 89 3.29 23.84 -12.24
N ILE A 90 2.89 23.56 -11.00
CA ILE A 90 3.44 22.47 -10.18
C ILE A 90 2.35 21.41 -9.96
N PHE A 91 2.57 20.20 -10.47
CA PHE A 91 1.63 19.09 -10.33
C PHE A 91 1.79 18.37 -8.99
N GLY A 92 0.93 18.71 -8.02
CA GLY A 92 0.77 18.02 -6.74
C GLY A 92 -0.29 16.92 -6.76
N THR A 93 -0.43 16.17 -7.86
CA THR A 93 -1.58 15.30 -8.16
C THR A 93 -1.51 13.87 -7.59
N GLY A 94 -0.45 13.54 -6.85
CA GLY A 94 -0.31 12.24 -6.18
C GLY A 94 0.17 11.12 -7.12
N PHE A 95 -0.25 9.88 -6.83
CA PHE A 95 0.22 8.65 -7.51
C PHE A 95 -0.91 7.63 -7.66
N HIS A 96 -0.82 6.78 -8.70
CA HIS A 96 -1.60 5.55 -8.81
C HIS A 96 -0.91 4.44 -8.01
N VAL A 97 -1.36 4.22 -6.77
CA VAL A 97 -0.72 3.24 -5.86
C VAL A 97 -1.26 1.82 -6.07
N GLU A 98 -2.43 1.69 -6.72
CA GLU A 98 -3.03 0.40 -7.10
C GLU A 98 -2.31 -0.27 -8.28
N ASP A 99 -1.68 0.55 -9.13
CA ASP A 99 -0.94 0.05 -10.28
C ASP A 99 0.33 -0.61 -9.79
N MET A 100 0.42 -1.93 -10.00
CA MET A 100 1.64 -2.70 -9.78
C MET A 100 2.27 -3.01 -11.14
N PRO A 101 3.20 -2.18 -11.67
CA PRO A 101 3.77 -2.39 -13.01
C PRO A 101 4.38 -3.79 -13.18
N VAL A 102 4.92 -4.35 -12.11
CA VAL A 102 5.47 -5.72 -12.09
C VAL A 102 4.44 -6.79 -12.50
N ALA A 103 3.14 -6.51 -12.35
CA ALA A 103 2.07 -7.46 -12.56
C ALA A 103 1.92 -7.89 -14.02
N SER A 104 2.24 -7.02 -14.98
CA SER A 104 2.21 -7.31 -16.41
C SER A 104 3.43 -8.08 -16.89
N TYR A 105 4.53 -8.08 -16.13
CA TYR A 105 5.78 -8.77 -16.47
C TYR A 105 5.90 -10.15 -15.85
N VAL A 106 5.41 -10.35 -14.62
CA VAL A 106 5.52 -11.62 -13.92
C VAL A 106 4.43 -12.57 -14.41
N ARG A 107 4.86 -13.76 -14.84
CA ARG A 107 3.98 -14.83 -15.30
C ARG A 107 3.95 -15.98 -14.31
N THR A 108 2.76 -16.53 -14.10
CA THR A 108 2.59 -17.76 -13.33
C THR A 108 3.12 -18.96 -14.11
N ARG A 109 3.20 -20.13 -13.47
CA ARG A 109 3.56 -21.40 -14.11
C ARG A 109 2.66 -21.72 -15.32
N ARG A 110 1.43 -21.21 -15.35
CA ARG A 110 0.46 -21.40 -16.44
C ARG A 110 0.57 -20.35 -17.56
N GLY A 111 1.53 -19.42 -17.47
CA GLY A 111 1.77 -18.38 -18.49
C GLY A 111 0.91 -17.12 -18.36
N GLN A 112 -0.06 -17.13 -17.46
CA GLN A 112 -0.92 -15.98 -17.12
C GLN A 112 -0.09 -14.88 -16.43
N THR A 113 -0.35 -13.60 -16.73
CA THR A 113 0.29 -12.50 -15.98
C THR A 113 -0.30 -12.37 -14.58
N LEU A 114 0.37 -11.68 -13.64
CA LEU A 114 -0.27 -11.41 -12.34
C LEU A 114 -1.46 -10.47 -12.47
N GLU A 115 -1.44 -9.56 -13.45
CA GLU A 115 -2.57 -8.69 -13.77
C GLU A 115 -3.82 -9.50 -14.13
N ASP A 116 -3.66 -10.46 -15.05
CA ASP A 116 -4.72 -11.40 -15.41
C ASP A 116 -5.17 -12.23 -14.21
N LYS A 117 -4.25 -12.68 -13.35
CA LYS A 117 -4.55 -13.51 -12.17
C LYS A 117 -5.35 -12.75 -11.12
N TRP A 118 -5.04 -11.48 -10.92
CA TRP A 118 -5.64 -10.67 -9.86
C TRP A 118 -6.97 -10.04 -10.26
N GLU A 119 -7.22 -9.85 -11.56
CA GLU A 119 -8.47 -9.29 -12.09
C GLU A 119 -8.82 -7.93 -11.44
N GLY A 120 -7.79 -7.14 -11.09
CA GLY A 120 -7.94 -5.84 -10.44
C GLY A 120 -8.04 -5.88 -8.91
N SER A 121 -7.89 -7.03 -8.26
CA SER A 121 -7.73 -7.12 -6.80
C SER A 121 -6.47 -7.89 -6.42
N PRO A 122 -5.32 -7.19 -6.32
CA PRO A 122 -4.05 -7.81 -5.96
C PRO A 122 -4.09 -8.59 -4.65
N GLN A 123 -3.54 -9.81 -4.69
CA GLN A 123 -3.49 -10.72 -3.55
C GLN A 123 -2.13 -11.41 -3.45
N ALA A 124 -1.69 -11.60 -2.21
CA ALA A 124 -0.50 -12.38 -1.90
C ALA A 124 -0.59 -12.90 -0.46
N TYR A 125 0.03 -14.05 -0.19
CA TYR A 125 0.19 -14.56 1.16
C TYR A 125 1.21 -13.72 1.92
N LEU A 126 0.79 -13.14 3.05
CA LEU A 126 1.56 -12.17 3.84
C LEU A 126 2.01 -10.92 3.05
N GLY A 127 1.45 -10.67 1.86
CA GLY A 127 1.96 -9.65 0.95
C GLY A 127 3.31 -10.01 0.31
N ILE A 128 3.70 -11.29 0.35
CA ILE A 128 5.05 -11.78 0.00
C ILE A 128 5.02 -12.77 -1.16
N ALA A 129 4.27 -13.86 -1.01
CA ALA A 129 4.31 -14.99 -1.95
C ALA A 129 2.95 -15.15 -2.65
N ILE A 130 2.98 -15.53 -3.92
CA ILE A 130 1.80 -15.69 -4.76
C ILE A 130 1.74 -17.14 -5.22
N SER A 131 0.59 -17.80 -5.07
CA SER A 131 0.45 -19.17 -5.57
C SER A 131 0.66 -19.24 -7.07
N ASP A 132 1.16 -20.37 -7.57
CA ASP A 132 1.48 -20.56 -9.00
C ASP A 132 2.67 -19.72 -9.49
N CYS A 133 3.38 -19.02 -8.60
CA CYS A 133 4.61 -18.25 -8.88
C CYS A 133 5.78 -18.79 -8.04
N PRO A 134 6.34 -19.97 -8.37
CA PRO A 134 7.42 -20.56 -7.59
C PRO A 134 8.68 -19.69 -7.56
N ASN A 135 9.34 -19.64 -6.41
CA ASN A 135 10.56 -18.85 -6.16
C ASN A 135 10.42 -17.33 -6.40
N PHE A 136 9.20 -16.82 -6.61
CA PHE A 136 8.92 -15.39 -6.70
C PHE A 136 8.46 -14.87 -5.33
N PHE A 137 9.13 -13.82 -4.86
CA PHE A 137 8.77 -13.11 -3.64
C PHE A 137 8.72 -11.62 -3.91
N MET A 138 7.72 -10.95 -3.34
CA MET A 138 7.54 -9.51 -3.43
C MET A 138 7.67 -8.89 -2.05
N LEU A 139 8.39 -7.78 -1.97
CA LEU A 139 8.37 -6.91 -0.78
C LEU A 139 7.39 -5.78 -1.06
N THR A 140 6.75 -5.27 -0.01
CA THR A 140 5.68 -4.26 -0.12
C THR A 140 4.52 -4.68 -1.04
N GLY A 141 4.25 -5.98 -1.15
CA GLY A 141 3.15 -6.50 -1.95
C GLY A 141 1.75 -6.25 -1.35
N PRO A 142 0.69 -6.83 -1.94
CA PRO A 142 -0.69 -6.56 -1.56
C PRO A 142 -0.94 -6.72 -0.06
N ASN A 143 -1.79 -5.86 0.49
CA ASN A 143 -2.19 -5.84 1.90
C ASN A 143 -1.03 -5.64 2.91
N SER A 144 0.09 -5.05 2.50
CA SER A 144 1.23 -4.73 3.38
C SER A 144 1.44 -3.21 3.56
N GLY A 145 0.68 -2.40 2.84
CA GLY A 145 0.70 -0.94 2.89
C GLY A 145 0.34 -0.40 4.27
N GLN A 146 0.78 0.82 4.56
CA GLN A 146 0.57 1.46 5.86
C GLN A 146 0.09 2.90 5.73
N GLY A 147 -0.92 3.26 6.51
CA GLY A 147 -1.40 4.65 6.61
C GLY A 147 -0.76 5.47 7.72
N HIS A 148 -0.01 4.85 8.66
CA HIS A 148 0.37 5.50 9.92
C HIS A 148 1.65 4.96 10.59
N THR A 149 2.33 3.97 10.00
CA THR A 149 3.57 3.38 10.54
C THR A 149 4.64 3.26 9.47
N SER A 150 5.87 2.95 9.88
CA SER A 150 7.01 2.82 8.96
C SER A 150 6.87 1.62 8.03
N MET A 151 7.01 1.86 6.73
CA MET A 151 7.08 0.81 5.71
C MET A 151 8.35 -0.04 5.84
N VAL A 152 9.45 0.54 6.33
CA VAL A 152 10.71 -0.18 6.57
C VAL A 152 10.50 -1.35 7.53
N PHE A 153 9.71 -1.15 8.58
CA PHE A 153 9.38 -2.22 9.52
C PHE A 153 8.62 -3.38 8.85
N MET A 154 7.76 -3.09 7.88
CA MET A 154 7.05 -4.10 7.09
C MET A 154 8.02 -4.86 6.19
N ILE A 155 8.90 -4.13 5.49
CA ILE A 155 9.95 -4.70 4.63
C ILE A 155 10.85 -5.64 5.42
N GLU A 156 11.40 -5.20 6.55
CA GLU A 156 12.24 -6.03 7.43
C GLU A 156 11.50 -7.29 7.90
N SER A 157 10.21 -7.15 8.24
CA SER A 157 9.39 -8.29 8.62
C SER A 157 9.23 -9.28 7.46
N GLN A 158 8.97 -8.79 6.24
CA GLN A 158 8.83 -9.63 5.06
C GLN A 158 10.14 -10.34 4.70
N ILE A 159 11.28 -9.66 4.82
CA ILE A 159 12.61 -10.24 4.58
C ILE A 159 12.83 -11.47 5.48
N GLU A 160 12.45 -11.42 6.76
CA GLU A 160 12.57 -12.58 7.65
C GLU A 160 11.78 -13.79 7.16
N GLN A 161 10.55 -13.58 6.68
CA GLN A 161 9.75 -14.68 6.13
C GLN A 161 10.33 -15.23 4.82
N VAL A 162 10.88 -14.35 3.97
CA VAL A 162 11.57 -14.76 2.74
C VAL A 162 12.76 -15.65 3.08
N LYS A 163 13.58 -15.27 4.08
CA LYS A 163 14.70 -16.10 4.55
C LYS A 163 14.22 -17.48 5.01
N LEU A 164 13.17 -17.54 5.83
CA LEU A 164 12.59 -18.82 6.28
C LEU A 164 12.11 -19.70 5.11
N ALA A 165 11.54 -19.08 4.07
CA ALA A 165 11.13 -19.80 2.85
C ALA A 165 12.34 -20.31 2.04
N LEU A 166 13.41 -19.53 1.93
CA LEU A 166 14.64 -19.94 1.28
C LEU A 166 15.33 -21.09 2.05
N ASP A 167 15.41 -21.00 3.37
CA ASP A 167 15.95 -22.07 4.22
C ASP A 167 15.17 -23.37 4.05
N ALA A 168 13.83 -23.29 4.01
CA ALA A 168 12.96 -24.44 3.78
C ALA A 168 13.12 -25.03 2.37
N ARG A 169 13.33 -24.19 1.35
CA ARG A 169 13.64 -24.64 -0.01
C ARG A 169 14.96 -25.41 -0.03
N ASP A 170 15.99 -24.87 0.60
CA ASP A 170 17.34 -25.43 0.59
C ASP A 170 17.39 -26.75 1.38
N ALA A 171 16.73 -26.81 2.54
CA ALA A 171 16.53 -28.03 3.30
C ALA A 171 15.78 -29.14 2.53
N ASN A 172 14.97 -28.76 1.53
CA ASN A 172 14.23 -29.68 0.67
C ASN A 172 14.87 -29.88 -0.71
N GLY A 173 16.20 -29.71 -0.81
CA GLY A 173 16.97 -29.98 -2.03
C GLY A 173 17.02 -28.83 -3.04
N GLY A 174 16.75 -27.59 -2.61
CA GLY A 174 17.10 -26.36 -3.34
C GLY A 174 16.30 -26.08 -4.62
N GLY A 175 15.19 -26.77 -4.85
CA GLY A 175 14.40 -26.63 -6.08
C GLY A 175 13.44 -25.43 -6.05
N THR A 176 12.15 -25.71 -6.00
CA THR A 176 11.12 -24.67 -5.98
C THR A 176 10.45 -24.61 -4.62
N ILE A 177 10.17 -23.40 -4.15
CA ILE A 177 9.21 -23.17 -3.07
C ILE A 177 8.11 -22.22 -3.54
N GLU A 178 6.86 -22.55 -3.23
CA GLU A 178 5.70 -21.71 -3.51
C GLU A 178 4.68 -21.80 -2.37
N VAL A 179 3.82 -20.78 -2.24
CA VAL A 179 2.73 -20.83 -1.27
C VAL A 179 1.59 -21.72 -1.78
N HIS A 180 0.99 -22.49 -0.87
CA HIS A 180 -0.19 -23.30 -1.15
C HIS A 180 -1.40 -22.38 -1.48
N PRO A 181 -2.13 -22.62 -2.59
CA PRO A 181 -3.26 -21.76 -3.01
C PRO A 181 -4.33 -21.57 -1.92
N GLY A 182 -4.62 -22.63 -1.16
CA GLY A 182 -5.56 -22.56 -0.04
C GLY A 182 -5.09 -21.65 1.10
N ALA A 183 -3.79 -21.57 1.37
CA ALA A 183 -3.24 -20.70 2.41
C ALA A 183 -3.29 -19.22 1.99
N GLU A 184 -2.95 -18.92 0.73
CA GLU A 184 -3.11 -17.58 0.15
C GLU A 184 -4.59 -17.15 0.18
N LYS A 185 -5.52 -17.99 -0.29
CA LYS A 185 -6.95 -17.68 -0.31
C LYS A 185 -7.50 -17.44 1.09
N ALA A 186 -7.20 -18.31 2.05
CA ALA A 186 -7.66 -18.18 3.44
C ALA A 186 -7.09 -16.93 4.12
N TRP A 187 -5.84 -16.60 3.82
CA TRP A 187 -5.19 -15.38 4.30
C TRP A 187 -5.91 -14.12 3.81
N ASN A 188 -6.11 -14.00 2.49
CA ASN A 188 -6.75 -12.83 1.90
C ASN A 188 -8.22 -12.68 2.33
N ALA A 189 -8.98 -13.78 2.39
CA ALA A 189 -10.36 -13.74 2.89
C ALA A 189 -10.45 -13.21 4.34
N LYS A 190 -9.49 -13.59 5.20
CA LYS A 190 -9.40 -13.09 6.57
C LYS A 190 -9.06 -11.60 6.63
N LEU A 191 -8.25 -11.09 5.70
CA LEU A 191 -7.91 -9.67 5.63
C LEU A 191 -9.06 -8.82 5.13
N GLN A 192 -9.78 -9.27 4.09
CA GLN A 192 -10.96 -8.56 3.60
C GLN A 192 -12.01 -8.40 4.71
N LYS A 193 -12.33 -9.49 5.43
CA LYS A 193 -13.26 -9.44 6.57
C LYS A 193 -12.82 -8.45 7.67
N ARG A 194 -11.51 -8.28 7.89
CA ARG A 194 -10.99 -7.32 8.89
C ARG A 194 -11.08 -5.89 8.40
N THR A 195 -10.97 -5.69 7.10
CA THR A 195 -10.94 -4.36 6.49
C THR A 195 -12.32 -3.75 6.40
N GLU A 196 -13.36 -4.57 6.22
CA GLU A 196 -14.77 -4.15 6.19
C GLU A 196 -15.17 -3.25 7.36
N THR A 197 -14.59 -3.45 8.55
CA THR A 197 -14.91 -2.67 9.75
C THR A 197 -14.03 -1.44 9.96
N THR A 198 -13.14 -1.12 9.01
CA THR A 198 -12.19 -0.01 9.13
C THR A 198 -12.73 1.28 8.52
N VAL A 199 -12.20 2.41 8.98
CA VAL A 199 -12.47 3.74 8.42
C VAL A 199 -12.08 3.84 6.94
N TRP A 200 -11.18 2.99 6.44
CA TRP A 200 -10.79 2.98 5.03
C TRP A 200 -11.90 2.44 4.11
N THR A 201 -12.85 1.68 4.67
CA THR A 201 -14.02 1.18 3.94
C THR A 201 -15.28 1.94 4.30
N GLN A 202 -15.42 2.40 5.56
CA GLN A 202 -16.65 3.03 6.06
C GLN A 202 -16.55 4.56 6.25
N GLY A 203 -15.38 5.17 6.06
CA GLY A 203 -15.11 6.55 6.45
C GLY A 203 -15.64 7.64 5.52
N GLY A 204 -16.33 7.26 4.45
CA GLY A 204 -16.97 8.19 3.50
C GLY A 204 -16.01 8.96 2.60
N CYS A 205 -14.73 8.59 2.52
CA CYS A 205 -13.78 9.20 1.58
C CYS A 205 -13.61 8.36 0.32
N SER A 206 -13.44 9.03 -0.82
CA SER A 206 -12.73 8.45 -1.96
C SER A 206 -11.24 8.37 -1.59
N SER A 207 -10.69 7.16 -1.55
CA SER A 207 -9.28 6.90 -1.29
C SER A 207 -8.75 5.86 -2.25
N TRP A 208 -7.47 5.96 -2.60
CA TRP A 208 -6.73 5.01 -3.43
C TRP A 208 -6.49 3.65 -2.75
N TYR A 209 -7.15 3.37 -1.61
CA TYR A 209 -7.01 2.10 -0.93
C TYR A 209 -7.97 1.02 -1.45
N LEU A 210 -9.08 1.44 -2.07
CA LEU A 210 -10.12 0.55 -2.57
C LEU A 210 -9.96 0.41 -4.08
N ASP A 211 -9.76 -0.82 -4.52
CA ASP A 211 -9.63 -1.14 -5.93
C ASP A 211 -10.97 -1.03 -6.68
N ARG A 212 -10.93 -1.20 -8.01
CA ARG A 212 -12.13 -1.18 -8.88
C ARG A 212 -13.22 -2.19 -8.49
N ASN A 213 -12.89 -3.22 -7.71
CA ASN A 213 -13.81 -4.23 -7.20
C ASN A 213 -14.30 -3.91 -5.77
N GLY A 214 -13.96 -2.73 -5.23
CA GLY A 214 -14.32 -2.27 -3.89
C GLY A 214 -13.55 -2.95 -2.76
N LYS A 215 -12.46 -3.67 -3.06
CA LYS A 215 -11.65 -4.36 -2.05
C LYS A 215 -10.47 -3.52 -1.63
N ASN A 216 -10.12 -3.60 -0.35
CA ASN A 216 -8.84 -3.06 0.09
C ASN A 216 -7.74 -4.07 -0.23
N SER A 217 -7.01 -3.82 -1.30
CA SER A 217 -5.92 -4.70 -1.75
C SER A 217 -4.54 -4.17 -1.36
N ILE A 218 -4.48 -3.01 -0.70
CA ILE A 218 -3.22 -2.29 -0.45
C ILE A 218 -2.83 -2.30 1.02
N LEU A 219 -3.75 -1.96 1.92
CA LEU A 219 -3.41 -1.69 3.32
C LEU A 219 -3.46 -2.93 4.21
N TRP A 220 -2.57 -2.93 5.21
CA TRP A 220 -2.62 -3.87 6.31
C TRP A 220 -3.63 -3.41 7.40
N PRO A 221 -4.67 -4.20 7.72
CA PRO A 221 -5.76 -3.79 8.62
C PRO A 221 -5.55 -4.14 10.11
N ASP A 222 -4.35 -4.53 10.53
CA ASP A 222 -4.08 -4.94 11.92
C ASP A 222 -2.84 -4.21 12.49
N TRP A 223 -2.43 -4.57 13.69
CA TRP A 223 -1.21 -4.03 14.28
C TRP A 223 0.03 -4.51 13.53
N THR A 224 1.03 -3.64 13.36
CA THR A 224 2.29 -3.99 12.69
C THR A 224 3.08 -5.06 13.44
N TRP A 225 3.11 -5.05 14.77
CA TRP A 225 3.73 -6.12 15.57
C TRP A 225 3.10 -7.49 15.28
N ARG A 226 1.78 -7.54 15.05
CA ARG A 226 1.05 -8.75 14.63
C ARG A 226 1.40 -9.20 13.23
N PHE A 227 1.77 -8.27 12.34
CA PHE A 227 2.33 -8.62 11.03
C PHE A 227 3.72 -9.23 11.20
N ARG A 228 4.60 -8.58 11.98
CA ARG A 228 5.95 -9.08 12.25
C ARG A 228 5.97 -10.46 12.89
N MET A 229 5.13 -10.71 13.90
CA MET A 229 5.03 -12.04 14.51
C MET A 229 4.60 -13.12 13.51
N ARG A 230 3.76 -12.78 12.54
CA ARG A 230 3.35 -13.72 11.48
C ARG A 230 4.49 -13.99 10.50
N CYS A 231 5.23 -12.96 10.11
CA CYS A 231 6.38 -13.09 9.22
C CYS A 231 7.63 -13.71 9.90
N LYS A 232 7.63 -13.83 11.24
CA LYS A 232 8.64 -14.60 11.97
C LYS A 232 8.30 -16.09 12.07
N ARG A 233 7.12 -16.52 11.61
CA ARG A 233 6.63 -17.88 11.76
C ARG A 233 6.51 -18.57 10.40
N PHE A 234 7.35 -19.58 10.21
CA PHE A 234 7.18 -20.51 9.10
C PHE A 234 6.11 -21.55 9.45
N VAL A 235 5.06 -21.65 8.63
CA VAL A 235 3.99 -22.63 8.80
C VAL A 235 4.08 -23.62 7.64
N ALA A 236 4.70 -24.77 7.87
CA ALA A 236 5.11 -25.69 6.81
C ALA A 236 3.99 -26.08 5.83
N ASN A 237 2.78 -26.38 6.32
CA ASN A 237 1.64 -26.76 5.48
C ASN A 237 1.07 -25.61 4.60
N HIS A 238 1.55 -24.38 4.78
CA HIS A 238 1.23 -23.28 3.88
C HIS A 238 2.17 -23.23 2.67
N TRP A 239 3.22 -24.03 2.63
CA TRP A 239 4.24 -24.00 1.59
C TRP A 239 4.33 -25.35 0.88
N ILE A 240 4.66 -25.29 -0.42
CA ILE A 240 4.94 -26.45 -1.25
C ILE A 240 6.40 -26.33 -1.69
N ALA A 241 7.26 -27.20 -1.16
CA ALA A 241 8.65 -27.31 -1.59
C ALA A 241 8.80 -28.53 -2.50
N ARG A 242 9.52 -28.37 -3.61
CA ARG A 242 9.91 -29.47 -4.51
C ARG A 242 11.42 -29.48 -4.67
N PRO A 243 12.07 -30.65 -4.62
CA PRO A 243 13.52 -30.74 -4.79
C PRO A 243 13.94 -30.30 -6.19
N GLY A 244 15.16 -29.76 -6.29
CA GLY A 244 15.75 -29.43 -7.58
C GLY A 244 16.13 -30.70 -8.33
N LYS A 245 16.13 -30.65 -9.67
CA LYS A 245 16.90 -31.64 -10.43
C LYS A 245 18.36 -31.38 -10.13
N ARG A 246 19.05 -32.34 -9.50
CA ARG A 246 20.50 -32.25 -9.27
C ARG A 246 21.16 -32.04 -10.64
N ALA A 247 21.83 -30.91 -10.85
CA ALA A 247 22.71 -30.77 -12.00
C ALA A 247 23.78 -31.87 -11.91
N PRO A 248 24.14 -32.57 -13.01
CA PRO A 248 25.29 -33.45 -12.98
C PRO A 248 26.49 -32.64 -12.48
N ALA A 249 27.25 -33.19 -11.53
CA ALA A 249 28.42 -32.52 -10.99
C ALA A 249 29.35 -32.15 -12.15
N GLU A 250 29.75 -30.88 -12.25
CA GLU A 250 30.81 -30.50 -13.19
C GLU A 250 32.07 -31.31 -12.84
N PRO A 251 32.72 -31.94 -13.83
CA PRO A 251 33.94 -32.68 -13.59
C PRO A 251 35.00 -31.73 -13.02
N GLU A 252 35.62 -32.15 -11.92
CA GLU A 252 36.68 -31.41 -11.24
C GLU A 252 37.78 -31.05 -12.26
N PRO A 253 38.24 -29.79 -12.34
CA PRO A 253 39.27 -29.41 -13.28
C PRO A 253 40.52 -30.25 -13.02
N ALA A 254 41.01 -30.92 -14.06
CA ALA A 254 42.18 -31.78 -13.98
C ALA A 254 43.33 -31.00 -13.37
N LYS A 255 43.85 -31.49 -12.23
CA LYS A 255 45.05 -30.93 -11.59
C LYS A 255 46.18 -30.93 -12.63
N ALA A 256 46.67 -29.75 -12.96
CA ALA A 256 47.84 -29.60 -13.80
C ALA A 256 49.01 -30.34 -13.12
N ALA A 257 49.56 -31.35 -13.79
CA ALA A 257 50.77 -32.02 -13.37
C ALA A 257 51.94 -31.02 -13.45
N ALA A 258 52.70 -30.91 -12.36
CA ALA A 258 53.94 -30.16 -12.27
C ALA A 258 55.12 -30.96 -12.85
#